data_AF-A0A2G5C0L9-F1
#
_entry.id   AF-A0A2G5C0L9-F1
#
_cell.length_a   1.000
_cell.length_b   1.000
_cell.length_c   1.000
_cell.angle_alpha   90.00
_cell.angle_beta   90.00
_cell.angle_gamma   90.00
#
_symmetry.space_group_name_H-M   'P 1'
#
loop_
_entity.id
_entity.type
_entity.pdbx_description
1 polymer ?
#
loop_
_entity_poly.entity_id
_entity_poly.type
_entity_poly.pdbx_seq_one_letter_code
_entity_poly.pdbx_strand_id
1 'polypeptide(L)' 'MQVLINGLQHFASVNVKPKLQIVETFIKAYYLPETEYVHWARAHSEYSKSQIMGLINLVATMKGWKRKTRLEVLEKIEAL' A
#
# COMPACT_ATOMS: atom_id res chain seq x y z
N MET A 1 -5.05 -17.59 3.10
CA MET A 1 -6.07 -16.72 2.45
C MET A 1 -7.15 -17.49 1.65
N GLN A 2 -6.89 -18.68 1.10
CA GLN A 2 -7.87 -19.38 0.25
C GLN A 2 -9.23 -19.66 0.91
N VAL A 3 -9.24 -20.09 2.18
CA VAL A 3 -10.48 -20.37 2.92
C VAL A 3 -11.34 -19.11 3.07
N LEU A 4 -10.72 -17.96 3.32
CA LEU A 4 -11.43 -16.67 3.46
C LEU A 4 -12.03 -16.21 2.12
N ILE A 5 -11.29 -16.38 1.01
CA ILE A 5 -11.76 -16.05 -0.35
C ILE A 5 -13.00 -16.89 -0.69
N ASN A 6 -12.92 -18.20 -0.47
CA ASN A 6 -14.03 -19.11 -0.75
C ASN A 6 -15.26 -18.74 0.09
N GLY A 7 -15.07 -18.49 1.39
CA GLY A 7 -16.15 -18.06 2.28
C GLY A 7 -16.84 -16.78 1.79
N LEU A 8 -16.07 -15.73 1.45
CA LEU A 8 -16.63 -14.45 1.00
C LEU A 8 -17.29 -14.53 -0.38
N GLN A 9 -16.79 -15.38 -1.29
CA GLN A 9 -17.41 -15.59 -2.60
C GLN A 9 -18.84 -16.13 -2.51
N HIS A 10 -19.18 -16.86 -1.45
CA HIS A 10 -20.55 -17.35 -1.26
C HIS A 10 -21.55 -16.26 -0.86
N PHE A 11 -21.08 -15.14 -0.30
CA PHE A 11 -21.95 -14.06 0.20
C PHE A 11 -21.90 -12.80 -0.67
N ALA A 12 -20.81 -12.60 -1.41
CA ALA A 12 -20.60 -11.41 -2.21
C ALA A 12 -20.92 -11.67 -3.69
N SER A 13 -21.75 -10.82 -4.29
CA SER A 13 -22.00 -10.80 -5.74
C SER A 13 -20.83 -10.24 -6.56
N VAL A 14 -19.78 -9.76 -5.90
CA VAL A 14 -18.59 -9.17 -6.52
C VAL A 14 -17.43 -10.14 -6.52
N ASN A 15 -16.56 -10.09 -7.53
CA ASN A 15 -15.33 -10.89 -7.54
C ASN A 15 -14.39 -10.43 -6.42
N VAL A 16 -14.35 -11.20 -5.33
CA VAL A 16 -13.64 -10.84 -4.09
C VAL A 16 -12.13 -11.01 -4.22
N LYS A 17 -11.66 -11.95 -5.05
CA LYS A 17 -10.25 -12.33 -5.11
C LYS A 17 -9.33 -11.16 -5.51
N PRO A 18 -9.57 -10.39 -6.59
CA PRO A 18 -8.73 -9.24 -6.93
C PRO A 18 -8.74 -8.18 -5.82
N LYS A 19 -9.89 -7.93 -5.20
CA LYS A 19 -10.00 -6.93 -4.12
C LYS A 19 -9.16 -7.32 -2.90
N LEU A 20 -9.15 -8.60 -2.52
CA LEU A 20 -8.31 -9.09 -1.44
C LEU A 20 -6.82 -9.06 -1.80
N GLN A 21 -6.45 -9.33 -3.05
CA GLN A 21 -5.06 -9.20 -3.49
C GLN A 21 -4.56 -7.76 -3.39
N ILE A 22 -5.38 -6.77 -3.77
CA ILE A 22 -5.05 -5.34 -3.60
C ILE A 22 -4.81 -5.01 -2.12
N VAL A 23 -5.65 -5.52 -1.20
CA VAL A 23 -5.44 -5.31 0.25
C VAL A 23 -4.18 -6.01 0.75
N GLU A 24 -3.94 -7.25 0.34
CA GLU A 24 -2.77 -8.03 0.74
C GLU A 24 -1.46 -7.37 0.27
N THR A 25 -1.42 -6.90 -0.97
CA THR A 25 -0.26 -6.17 -1.53
C THR A 25 0.00 -4.87 -0.77
N PHE A 26 -1.05 -4.13 -0.38
CA PHE A 26 -0.91 -2.91 0.42
C PHE A 26 -0.36 -3.20 1.83
N ILE A 27 -0.83 -4.28 2.47
CA ILE A 27 -0.32 -4.71 3.78
C ILE A 27 1.16 -5.12 3.67
N LYS A 28 1.53 -5.87 2.63
CA LYS A 28 2.93 -6.26 2.41
C LYS A 28 3.84 -5.05 2.19
N ALA A 29 3.34 -3.99 1.56
CA ALA A 29 4.09 -2.77 1.32
C ALA A 29 4.59 -2.10 2.62
N TYR A 30 3.89 -2.28 3.74
CA TYR A 30 4.35 -1.80 5.08
C TYR A 30 5.75 -2.33 5.46
N TYR A 31 6.10 -3.53 4.99
CA TYR A 31 7.36 -4.18 5.31
C TYR A 31 8.50 -3.80 4.37
N LEU A 32 8.22 -3.02 3.31
CA LEU A 32 9.26 -2.56 2.40
C LEU A 32 10.30 -1.70 3.12
N PRO A 33 11.57 -1.77 2.68
CA PRO A 33 12.59 -0.84 3.11
C PRO A 33 12.31 0.56 2.55
N GLU A 34 12.81 1.58 3.25
CA GLU A 34 12.58 2.99 2.97
C GLU A 34 12.87 3.38 1.51
N THR A 35 13.92 2.80 0.92
CA THR A 35 14.38 3.09 -0.44
C THR A 35 13.41 2.65 -1.54
N GLU A 36 12.51 1.71 -1.24
CA GLU A 36 11.67 1.05 -2.25
C GLU A 36 10.32 1.73 -2.45
N TYR A 37 9.87 2.60 -1.54
CA TYR A 37 8.52 3.13 -1.58
C TYR A 37 8.20 3.95 -2.84
N VAL A 38 9.17 4.70 -3.37
CA VAL A 38 8.96 5.48 -4.60
C VAL A 38 8.82 4.54 -5.81
N HIS A 39 9.64 3.49 -5.86
CA HIS A 39 9.53 2.48 -6.93
C HIS A 39 8.22 1.71 -6.83
N TRP A 40 7.86 1.28 -5.62
CA TRP A 40 6.61 0.58 -5.36
C TRP A 40 5.38 1.42 -5.72
N ALA A 41 5.36 2.69 -5.34
CA ALA A 41 4.26 3.62 -5.68
C ALA A 41 4.08 3.77 -7.20
N ARG A 42 5.18 3.84 -7.96
CA ARG A 42 5.15 3.89 -9.43
C ARG A 42 4.62 2.60 -10.05
N ALA A 43 4.93 1.45 -9.45
CA ALA A 43 4.54 0.14 -9.96
C ALA A 43 3.08 -0.24 -9.64
N HIS A 44 2.42 0.45 -8.70
CA HIS A 44 1.08 0.08 -8.22
C HIS A 44 0.06 1.21 -8.44
N SER A 45 -0.31 1.43 -9.72
CA SER A 45 -1.28 2.44 -10.13
C SER A 45 -2.72 2.15 -9.68
N GLU A 46 -3.00 0.97 -9.13
CA GLU A 46 -4.29 0.62 -8.57
C GLU A 46 -4.63 1.36 -7.26
N TYR A 47 -3.64 1.97 -6.61
CA TYR A 47 -3.84 2.78 -5.40
C TYR A 47 -3.91 4.26 -5.74
N SER A 48 -4.80 4.98 -5.07
CA SER A 48 -4.82 6.43 -5.14
C SER A 48 -3.57 7.04 -4.48
N LYS A 49 -3.18 8.24 -4.92
CA LYS A 49 -2.11 9.00 -4.25
C LYS A 49 -2.35 9.14 -2.75
N SER A 50 -3.59 9.40 -2.34
CA SER A 50 -3.95 9.52 -0.92
C SER A 50 -3.74 8.22 -0.13
N GLN A 51 -4.04 7.05 -0.72
CA GLN A 51 -3.78 5.75 -0.10
C GLN A 51 -2.27 5.52 0.08
N ILE A 52 -1.48 5.79 -0.96
CA ILE A 52 -0.02 5.66 -0.92
C ILE A 52 0.56 6.63 0.13
N MET A 53 0.18 7.91 0.12
CA MET A 53 0.63 8.88 1.12
C MET A 53 0.25 8.48 2.55
N GLY A 54 -0.93 7.90 2.74
CA GLY A 54 -1.36 7.34 4.02
C GLY A 54 -0.43 6.22 4.51
N LEU A 55 -0.06 5.29 3.63
CA LEU A 55 0.92 4.23 3.93
C LEU A 55 2.28 4.82 4.32
N ILE A 56 2.81 5.76 3.54
CA ILE A 56 4.12 6.37 3.83
C ILE A 56 4.11 7.08 5.18
N ASN A 57 3.06 7.85 5.47
CA ASN A 57 2.92 8.53 6.77
C ASN A 57 2.85 7.54 7.93
N LEU A 58 2.12 6.43 7.77
CA LEU A 58 2.06 5.35 8.76
C LEU A 58 3.45 4.74 8.97
N VAL A 59 4.12 4.29 7.91
CA VAL A 59 5.44 3.64 8.00
C VAL A 59 6.46 4.60 8.62
N ALA A 60 6.50 5.86 8.17
CA ALA A 60 7.41 6.86 8.69
C ALA A 60 7.22 7.09 10.20
N THR A 61 5.97 7.04 10.68
CA THR A 61 5.65 7.17 12.10
C THR A 61 6.07 5.91 12.86
N MET A 62 5.68 4.72 12.39
CA MET A 62 5.91 3.46 13.09
C MET A 62 7.39 3.03 13.09
N LYS A 63 8.15 3.40 12.06
CA LYS A 63 9.58 3.07 11.92
C LYS A 63 10.50 4.24 12.30
N GLY A 64 9.96 5.33 12.86
CA GLY A 64 10.75 6.44 13.38
C GLY A 64 11.59 7.18 12.33
N TRP A 65 11.06 7.35 11.12
CA TRP A 65 11.77 8.07 10.06
C TRP A 65 12.01 9.53 10.44
N LYS A 66 13.15 10.07 9.99
CA LYS A 66 13.41 11.50 10.10
C LYS A 66 12.41 12.29 9.27
N ARG A 67 12.00 13.47 9.75
CA ARG A 67 11.07 14.36 9.04
C ARG A 67 11.51 14.64 7.59
N LYS A 68 12.81 14.92 7.40
CA LYS A 68 13.40 15.20 6.08
C LYS A 68 13.18 14.03 5.12
N THR A 69 13.56 12.83 5.53
CA THR A 69 13.36 11.59 4.77
C THR A 69 11.91 11.38 4.35
N ARG A 70 10.97 11.52 5.28
CA ARG A 70 9.53 11.39 4.99
C ARG A 70 9.10 12.39 3.91
N LEU A 71 9.49 13.66 4.05
CA LEU A 71 9.10 14.70 3.10
C LEU A 71 9.69 14.45 1.70
N GLU A 72 10.96 14.04 1.61
CA GLU A 72 11.60 13.70 0.33
C GLU A 72 10.89 12.55 -0.40
N VAL A 73 10.44 11.52 0.33
CA VAL A 73 9.68 10.40 -0.26
C VAL A 73 8.30 10.87 -0.71
N LEU A 74 7.60 11.67 0.10
CA LEU A 74 6.27 12.19 -0.25
C LEU A 74 6.31 13.10 -1.48
N GLU A 75 7.27 14.02 -1.57
CA GLU A 75 7.46 14.89 -2.73
C GLU A 75 7.67 14.09 -4.01
N LYS A 76 8.49 13.04 -3.95
CA LYS A 76 8.73 12.14 -5.10
C LYS A 76 7.46 11.41 -5.53
N ILE A 77 6.61 11.00 -4.58
CA ILE A 77 5.34 10.31 -4.87
C ILE A 77 4.29 11.28 -5.42
N GLU A 78 4.26 12.52 -4.92
CA GLU A 78 3.34 13.53 -5.42
C GLU A 78 3.61 13.89 -6.89
N ALA A 79 4.88 13.83 -7.29
CA ALA A 79 5.34 14.03 -8.66
C ALA A 79 5.19 12.82 -9.61
N LEU A 80 4.73 11.65 -9.13
CA LEU A 80 4.37 10.49 -9.98
C LEU A 80 3.05 10.73 -10.71
#